data_AF-A0A3N6G520-F1
#
_entry.id   AF-A0A3N6G520-F1
#
_cell.length_a   1.000
_cell.length_b   1.000
_cell.length_c   1.000
_cell.angle_alpha   90.00
_cell.angle_beta   90.00
_cell.angle_gamma   90.00
#
_symmetry.space_group_name_H-M   'P 1'
#
loop_
_entity.id
_entity.type
_entity.pdbx_description
1 polymer ?
#
loop_
_entity_poly.entity_id
_entity_poly.type
_entity_poly.pdbx_seq_one_letter_code
_entity_poly.pdbx_strand_id
1 'polypeptide(L)'
;MTGRPRHRPRQLFADRGYDFDNYRRPLWKRGIKPVIARRGVPRGSGMGSVRWVVERTNAWIHGFRRLRIRWEIRDDIHEAFLKLACCVITYRRVQALC
;
A
#
# COMPACT_ATOMS: atom_id res chain seq x y z
N MET A 1 11.09 -19.10 -19.56
CA MET A 1 10.09 -19.76 -18.70
C MET A 1 9.76 -18.83 -17.54
N THR A 2 8.61 -18.16 -17.58
CA THR A 2 8.13 -17.34 -16.46
C THR A 2 7.72 -18.30 -15.34
N GLY A 3 8.42 -18.27 -14.21
CA GLY A 3 8.10 -19.11 -13.07
C GLY A 3 6.68 -18.86 -12.55
N ARG A 4 6.12 -19.82 -11.81
CA ARG A 4 4.76 -19.75 -11.24
C ARG A 4 4.53 -18.41 -10.52
N PRO A 5 3.38 -17.73 -10.75
CA PRO A 5 3.09 -16.46 -10.10
C PRO A 5 3.27 -16.54 -8.59
N ARG A 6 3.94 -15.55 -8.02
CA ARG A 6 4.21 -15.53 -6.58
C ARG A 6 2.96 -15.08 -5.84
N HIS A 7 2.49 -15.90 -4.91
CA HIS A 7 1.38 -15.55 -4.03
C HIS A 7 1.80 -14.74 -2.79
N ARG A 8 3.10 -14.58 -2.52
CA ARG A 8 3.62 -13.84 -1.35
C ARG A 8 4.86 -13.00 -1.67
N PRO A 9 4.97 -11.78 -1.10
CA PRO A 9 6.14 -10.93 -1.27
C PRO A 9 7.34 -11.46 -0.45
N ARG A 10 8.57 -11.18 -0.91
CA ARG A 10 9.80 -11.50 -0.12
C ARG A 10 9.98 -10.55 1.05
N GLN A 11 9.60 -9.29 0.85
CA GLN A 11 9.85 -8.18 1.77
C GLN A 11 8.59 -7.34 1.88
N LEU A 12 8.32 -6.82 3.07
CA LEU A 12 7.27 -5.84 3.30
C LEU A 12 7.91 -4.57 3.87
N PHE A 13 7.72 -3.47 3.16
CA PHE A 13 8.16 -2.16 3.61
C PHE A 13 7.03 -1.47 4.37
N ALA A 14 7.33 -0.90 5.52
CA ALA A 14 6.37 -0.10 6.27
C ALA A 14 7.05 1.01 7.06
N ASP A 15 6.25 2.01 7.40
CA ASP A 15 6.70 3.19 8.12
C ASP A 15 7.07 2.90 9.57
N ARG A 16 7.79 3.85 10.15
CA ARG A 16 8.19 3.86 11.56
C ARG A 16 7.00 3.76 12.54
N GLY A 17 5.81 4.15 12.09
CA GLY A 17 4.57 3.94 12.84
C GLY A 17 4.34 2.48 13.21
N TYR A 18 4.81 1.55 12.37
CA TYR A 18 4.66 0.09 12.51
C TYR A 18 5.84 -0.58 13.22
N ASP A 19 6.74 0.17 13.85
CA ASP A 19 7.90 -0.41 14.56
C ASP A 19 7.52 -1.07 15.88
N PHE A 20 6.85 -2.22 15.77
CA PHE A 20 6.42 -3.03 16.90
C PHE A 20 6.55 -4.52 16.57
N ASP A 21 6.87 -5.31 17.58
CA ASP A 21 7.09 -6.75 17.45
C ASP A 21 5.85 -7.52 17.01
N ASN A 22 4.67 -7.05 17.38
CA ASN A 22 3.39 -7.63 16.95
C ASN A 22 3.21 -7.61 15.43
N TYR A 23 3.85 -6.67 14.71
CA TYR A 23 3.85 -6.64 13.24
C TYR A 23 5.00 -7.46 12.65
N ARG A 24 6.18 -7.48 13.29
CA ARG A 24 7.37 -8.21 12.80
C ARG A 24 7.21 -9.73 12.90
N ARG A 25 6.69 -10.25 14.03
CA ARG A 25 6.60 -11.69 14.30
C ARG A 25 5.71 -12.44 13.29
N PRO A 26 4.49 -11.97 12.95
CA PRO A 26 3.66 -12.63 11.93
C PRO A 26 4.28 -12.60 10.53
N LEU A 27 5.01 -11.55 10.18
CA LEU A 27 5.68 -11.43 8.88
C LEU A 27 6.79 -12.46 8.74
N TRP A 28 7.65 -12.60 9.76
CA TRP A 28 8.66 -13.65 9.80
C TRP A 28 8.06 -15.05 9.75
N LYS A 29 6.99 -15.31 10.52
CA LYS A 29 6.26 -16.60 10.49
C LYS A 29 5.72 -16.93 9.08
N ARG A 30 5.41 -15.90 8.28
CA ARG A 30 4.94 -16.05 6.89
C ARG A 30 6.09 -16.12 5.86
N GLY A 31 7.34 -16.04 6.29
CA GLY A 31 8.52 -15.99 5.41
C GLY A 31 8.69 -14.65 4.68
N ILE A 32 8.09 -13.58 5.21
CA ILE A 32 8.13 -12.23 4.65
C ILE A 32 9.08 -11.40 5.51
N LYS A 33 10.17 -10.89 4.94
CA LYS A 33 11.12 -10.05 5.67
C LYS A 33 10.50 -8.66 5.95
N PRO A 34 10.30 -8.27 7.23
CA PRO A 34 9.81 -6.93 7.57
C PRO A 34 10.92 -5.89 7.43
N VAL A 35 10.79 -5.01 6.45
CA VAL A 35 11.63 -3.82 6.27
C VAL A 35 10.89 -2.62 6.86
N ILE A 36 10.81 -2.59 8.18
CA ILE A 36 10.12 -1.55 8.95
C ILE A 36 11.17 -0.62 9.58
N ALA A 37 11.07 0.66 9.29
CA ALA A 37 11.98 1.67 9.84
C ALA A 37 11.88 1.71 11.37
N ARG A 38 13.02 1.69 12.08
CA ARG A 38 13.02 1.76 13.54
C ARG A 38 12.72 3.17 14.06
N ARG A 39 12.04 3.25 15.20
CA ARG A 39 11.86 4.48 15.98
C ARG A 39 13.22 4.92 16.57
N GLY A 40 13.43 6.23 16.68
CA GLY A 40 14.67 6.80 17.24
C GLY A 40 15.92 6.74 16.36
N VAL A 41 15.95 5.97 15.27
CA VAL A 41 17.12 5.85 14.38
C VAL A 41 17.03 6.85 13.21
N PRO A 42 18.12 7.55 12.82
CA PRO A 42 18.14 8.39 11.63
C PRO A 42 17.67 7.64 10.38
N ARG A 43 16.84 8.29 9.54
CA ARG A 43 16.33 7.67 8.31
C ARG A 43 17.46 7.54 7.29
N GLY A 44 17.72 6.33 6.82
CA GLY A 44 18.46 6.11 5.58
C GLY A 44 17.61 6.54 4.37
N SER A 45 18.25 7.13 3.35
CA SER A 45 17.63 7.72 2.15
C SER A 45 16.86 6.74 1.25
N GLY A 46 16.95 5.43 1.48
CA GLY A 46 16.43 4.40 0.58
C GLY A 46 14.93 4.10 0.64
N MET A 47 14.18 4.64 1.61
CA MET A 47 12.76 4.30 1.78
C MET A 47 11.83 5.04 0.81
N GLY A 48 12.27 6.20 0.28
CA GLY A 48 11.43 7.06 -0.56
C GLY A 48 11.04 6.43 -1.91
N SER A 49 11.95 5.74 -2.56
CA SER A 49 11.70 5.10 -3.87
C SER A 49 10.67 3.97 -3.79
N VAL A 50 10.71 3.17 -2.72
CA VAL A 50 9.76 2.08 -2.49
C VAL A 50 8.40 2.60 -2.04
N ARG A 51 8.38 3.65 -1.20
CA ARG A 51 7.14 4.27 -0.72
C ARG A 51 6.36 4.98 -1.80
N TRP A 52 7.05 5.56 -2.79
CA TRP A 52 6.42 6.39 -3.80
C TRP A 52 5.29 5.68 -4.56
N VAL A 53 5.37 4.36 -4.78
CA VAL A 53 4.29 3.60 -5.42
C VAL A 53 2.99 3.64 -4.60
N VAL A 54 3.11 3.52 -3.28
CA VAL A 54 1.97 3.61 -2.35
C VAL A 54 1.45 5.03 -2.27
N GLU A 55 2.34 6.02 -2.10
CA GLU A 55 1.98 7.43 -1.99
C GLU A 55 1.28 7.95 -3.25
N ARG A 56 1.79 7.58 -4.42
CA ARG A 56 1.18 7.86 -5.72
C ARG A 56 -0.22 7.25 -5.84
N THR A 57 -0.40 6.01 -5.38
CA THR A 57 -1.70 5.35 -5.42
C THR A 57 -2.70 6.06 -4.50
N ASN A 58 -2.27 6.43 -3.29
CA ASN A 58 -3.07 7.24 -2.37
C ASN A 58 -3.43 8.59 -3.00
N ALA A 59 -2.50 9.25 -3.69
CA ALA A 59 -2.77 10.50 -4.39
C ALA A 59 -3.86 10.36 -5.47
N TRP A 60 -3.88 9.25 -6.24
CA TRP A 60 -4.94 8.98 -7.20
C TRP A 60 -6.29 8.76 -6.54
N ILE A 61 -6.32 7.99 -5.44
CA ILE A 61 -7.55 7.73 -4.68
C ILE A 61 -8.09 9.04 -4.09
N HIS A 62 -7.23 9.88 -3.53
CA HIS A 62 -7.60 11.20 -3.01
C HIS A 62 -7.93 12.23 -4.11
N GLY A 63 -7.69 11.92 -5.39
CA GLY A 63 -8.23 12.69 -6.51
C GLY A 63 -9.76 12.64 -6.57
N PHE A 64 -10.38 11.58 -6.03
CA PHE A 64 -11.83 11.48 -5.90
C PHE A 64 -12.30 12.18 -4.63
N ARG A 65 -13.04 13.28 -4.76
CA ARG A 65 -13.44 14.17 -3.66
C ARG A 65 -14.06 13.43 -2.45
N ARG A 66 -14.90 12.42 -2.66
CA ARG A 66 -15.55 11.61 -1.60
C ARG A 66 -14.59 10.67 -0.86
N LEU A 67 -13.42 10.39 -1.43
CA LEU A 67 -12.36 9.58 -0.82
C LEU A 67 -11.21 10.45 -0.26
N ARG A 68 -11.11 11.71 -0.68
CA ARG A 68 -10.17 12.68 -0.08
C ARG A 68 -10.57 13.05 1.33
N ILE A 69 -11.85 13.35 1.52
CA ILE A 69 -12.43 13.66 2.81
C ILE A 69 -13.56 12.65 3.00
N ARG A 70 -13.51 11.91 4.11
CA ARG A 70 -14.54 10.92 4.44
C ARG A 70 -15.79 11.65 4.95
N TRP A 71 -16.71 11.93 4.03
CA TRP A 71 -18.05 12.44 4.36
C TRP A 71 -19.04 11.33 4.71
N GLU A 72 -18.78 10.11 4.22
CA GLU A 72 -19.63 8.96 4.49
C GLU A 72 -19.44 8.49 5.94
N ILE A 73 -20.53 8.48 6.69
CA ILE A 73 -20.55 7.95 8.05
C ILE A 73 -20.34 6.43 8.00
N ARG A 74 -21.06 5.74 7.11
CA ARG A 74 -21.02 4.28 7.03
C ARG A 74 -19.79 3.78 6.27
N ASP A 75 -19.14 2.76 6.84
CA ASP A 75 -17.95 2.15 6.24
C ASP A 75 -18.25 1.43 4.92
N ASP A 76 -19.43 0.82 4.77
CA ASP A 76 -19.82 0.07 3.57
C ASP A 76 -19.93 0.97 2.32
N ILE A 77 -20.50 2.17 2.48
CA ILE A 77 -20.58 3.17 1.42
C ILE A 77 -19.17 3.67 1.06
N HIS A 78 -18.33 3.95 2.06
CA HIS A 78 -16.96 4.37 1.82
C HIS A 78 -16.14 3.30 1.08
N GLU A 79 -16.29 2.03 1.47
CA GLU A 79 -15.66 0.89 0.83
C GLU A 79 -16.15 0.71 -0.62
N ALA A 80 -17.44 0.91 -0.89
CA ALA A 80 -17.98 0.87 -2.24
C ALA A 80 -17.35 1.94 -3.14
N PHE A 81 -17.21 3.18 -2.66
CA PHE A 81 -16.51 4.23 -3.40
C PHE A 81 -15.03 3.90 -3.62
N LEU A 82 -14.36 3.35 -2.61
CA LEU A 82 -12.96 2.95 -2.73
C LEU A 82 -12.78 1.88 -3.82
N LYS A 83 -13.64 0.86 -3.84
CA LYS A 83 -13.63 -0.18 -4.87
C LYS A 83 -13.87 0.42 -6.25
N LEU A 84 -14.86 1.28 -6.40
CA LEU A 84 -15.16 1.95 -7.66
C LEU A 84 -13.97 2.80 -8.16
N ALA A 85 -13.32 3.56 -7.28
CA ALA A 85 -12.12 4.32 -7.62
C ALA A 85 -10.98 3.41 -8.11
N CYS A 86 -10.74 2.28 -7.42
CA CYS A 86 -9.77 1.27 -7.85
C CYS A 86 -10.10 0.70 -9.24
N CYS A 87 -11.37 0.41 -9.55
CA CYS A 87 -11.80 -0.05 -10.87
C CYS A 87 -11.48 1.00 -11.96
N VAL A 88 -11.81 2.27 -11.72
CA VAL A 88 -11.55 3.36 -12.68
C VAL A 88 -10.05 3.57 -12.89
N ILE A 89 -9.25 3.57 -11.83
CA ILE A 89 -7.79 3.71 -11.92
C ILE A 89 -7.21 2.54 -12.73
N THR A 90 -7.60 1.31 -12.40
CA THR A 90 -7.12 0.10 -13.10
C THR A 90 -7.50 0.13 -14.57
N TYR A 91 -8.74 0.48 -14.91
CA TYR A 91 -9.19 0.61 -16.29
C TYR A 91 -8.35 1.61 -17.08
N ARG A 92 -8.15 2.83 -16.56
CA ARG A 92 -7.31 3.85 -17.19
C ARG A 92 -5.86 3.39 -17.39
N ARG A 93 -5.33 2.61 -16.44
CA ARG A 93 -3.97 2.05 -16.52
C ARG A 93 -3.85 0.98 -17.58
N VAL A 94 -4.82 0.07 -17.68
CA VAL A 94 -4.86 -0.96 -18.72
C VAL A 94 -4.99 -0.32 -20.10
N GLN A 95 -5.90 0.64 -20.25
CA GLN A 95 -6.07 1.37 -21.51
C GLN A 95 -4.81 2.12 -21.96
N ALA A 96 -3.98 2.62 -21.03
CA ALA A 96 -2.72 3.27 -21.37
C ALA A 96 -1.57 2.29 -21.71
N LEU A 97 -1.76 0.99 -21.48
CA LEU A 97 -0.80 -0.08 -21.81
C LEU A 97 -1.14 -0.78 -23.13
N CYS A 98 -2.36 -0.61 -23.63
CA CYS A 98 -2.82 -1.06 -24.93
C CYS A 98 -2.59 0.04 -25.97
#